data_AF-A0A285MSZ6-F1
#
_entry.id   AF-A0A285MSZ6-F1
#
_cell.length_a   1.000
_cell.length_b   1.000
_cell.length_c   1.000
_cell.angle_alpha   90.00
_cell.angle_beta   90.00
_cell.angle_gamma   90.00
#
_symmetry.space_group_name_H-M   'P 1'
#
loop_
_entity.id
_entity.type
_entity.pdbx_description
1 polymer ?
#
loop_
_entity_poly.entity_id
_entity_poly.type
_entity_poly.pdbx_seq_one_letter_code
_entity_poly.pdbx_strand_id
1 'polypeptide(L)'
;MGGAGHMLHTIKSLKANRDLLKKRKRKSKEDVYGVETRTELNLKKSTLKDIMNIRREIAEQKRKNKVAGLLAILIMAMLAVIGYWLFQ
;
A
#
# COMPACT_ATOMS: atom_id res chain seq x y z
N MET A 1 37.09 30.65 -29.33
CA MET A 1 36.11 29.99 -30.22
C MET A 1 35.82 28.55 -29.76
N GLY A 2 35.22 28.35 -28.57
CA GLY A 2 35.02 26.99 -28.00
C GLY A 2 33.55 26.56 -27.78
N GLY A 3 32.62 27.51 -27.68
CA GLY A 3 31.22 27.21 -27.30
C GLY A 3 30.30 26.80 -28.45
N ALA A 4 30.56 27.30 -29.67
CA ALA A 4 29.68 27.05 -30.82
C ALA A 4 29.66 25.58 -31.27
N GLY A 5 30.82 24.89 -31.22
CA GLY A 5 30.92 23.46 -31.54
C GLY A 5 30.20 22.57 -30.52
N HIS A 6 30.29 22.90 -29.23
CA HIS A 6 29.58 22.19 -28.17
C HIS A 6 28.06 22.35 -28.28
N MET A 7 27.57 23.56 -28.56
CA MET A 7 26.14 23.79 -28.80
C MET A 7 25.63 23.00 -30.01
N LEU A 8 26.38 22.96 -31.10
CA LEU A 8 26.04 22.18 -32.30
C LEU A 8 25.96 20.68 -32.02
N HIS A 9 26.88 20.13 -31.22
CA HIS A 9 26.86 18.74 -30.81
C HIS A 9 25.63 18.41 -29.94
N THR A 10 25.32 19.28 -28.97
CA THR A 10 24.15 19.14 -28.10
C THR A 10 22.84 19.20 -28.87
N ILE A 11 22.72 20.07 -29.87
CA ILE A 11 21.53 20.12 -30.73
C ILE A 11 21.36 18.82 -31.52
N LYS A 12 22.46 18.27 -32.05
CA LYS A 12 22.44 16.99 -32.78
C LYS A 12 22.05 15.82 -31.87
N SER A 13 22.61 15.75 -30.65
CA SER A 13 22.29 14.67 -29.70
C SER A 13 20.83 14.75 -29.23
N LEU A 14 20.31 15.95 -28.96
CA LEU A 14 18.90 16.16 -28.64
C LEU A 14 17.97 15.72 -29.77
N LYS A 15 18.31 16.04 -31.02
CA LYS A 15 17.52 15.63 -32.19
C LYS A 15 17.51 14.11 -32.35
N ALA A 16 18.67 13.46 -32.24
CA ALA A 16 18.80 12.02 -32.30
C ALA A 16 17.99 11.32 -31.19
N ASN A 17 18.09 11.81 -29.95
CA ASN A 17 17.31 11.29 -28.82
C ASN A 17 15.80 11.47 -29.03
N ARG A 18 15.37 12.60 -29.60
CA ARG A 18 13.96 12.84 -29.93
C ARG A 18 13.44 11.87 -30.98
N ASP A 19 14.26 11.54 -31.98
CA ASP A 19 13.85 10.59 -33.02
C ASP A 19 13.84 9.15 -32.51
N LEU A 20 14.71 8.79 -31.56
CA LEU A 20 14.63 7.51 -30.84
C LEU A 20 13.36 7.42 -29.98
N LEU A 21 12.98 8.50 -29.29
CA LEU A 21 11.74 8.55 -28.51
C LEU A 21 10.48 8.41 -29.39
N LYS A 22 10.51 8.87 -30.64
CA LYS A 22 9.41 8.67 -31.60
C LYS A 22 9.29 7.24 -32.09
N LYS A 23 10.41 6.51 -32.21
CA LYS A 23 10.46 5.11 -32.65
C LYS A 23 10.05 4.12 -31.56
N ARG A 24 9.91 4.57 -30.31
CA ARG A 24 9.51 3.71 -29.19
C ARG A 24 8.05 3.28 -29.37
N LYS A 25 7.78 1.96 -29.31
CA LYS A 25 6.39 1.48 -29.19
C LYS A 25 5.84 1.95 -27.85
N ARG A 26 4.70 2.66 -27.85
CA ARG A 26 4.00 3.01 -26.60
C ARG A 26 3.42 1.72 -26.04
N LYS A 27 4.07 1.18 -25.00
CA LYS A 27 3.52 0.08 -24.21
C LYS A 27 2.33 0.60 -23.40
N SER A 28 1.21 -0.11 -23.45
CA SER A 28 0.10 0.18 -22.55
C SER A 28 0.41 -0.35 -21.15
N LYS A 29 -0.43 -0.01 -20.16
CA LYS A 29 -0.23 -0.49 -18.78
C LYS A 29 -0.31 -2.03 -18.74
N GLU A 30 -1.17 -2.59 -19.57
CA GLU A 30 -1.41 -4.02 -19.73
C GLU A 30 -0.19 -4.75 -20.34
N ASP A 31 0.56 -4.09 -21.24
CA ASP A 31 1.81 -4.64 -21.80
C ASP A 31 2.95 -4.72 -20.77
N VAL A 32 2.90 -3.89 -19.73
CA VAL A 32 3.95 -3.78 -18.71
C VAL A 32 3.62 -4.61 -17.47
N TYR A 33 2.37 -4.55 -17.02
CA TYR A 33 1.92 -5.19 -15.79
C TYR A 33 1.13 -6.48 -16.02
N GLY A 34 0.90 -6.86 -17.28
CA GLY A 34 -0.01 -7.95 -17.64
C GLY A 34 -1.48 -7.53 -17.53
N VAL A 35 -2.36 -8.38 -18.04
CA VAL A 35 -3.80 -8.28 -17.79
C VAL A 35 -4.04 -8.70 -16.33
N GLU A 36 -4.95 -8.03 -15.62
CA GLU A 36 -5.41 -8.48 -14.29
C GLU A 36 -5.98 -9.89 -14.41
N THR A 37 -5.15 -10.91 -14.21
CA THR A 37 -5.60 -12.27 -13.99
C THR A 37 -6.27 -12.28 -12.63
N ARG A 38 -7.59 -12.14 -12.63
CA ARG A 38 -8.39 -12.34 -11.42
C ARG A 38 -8.17 -13.78 -10.97
N THR A 39 -7.43 -13.94 -9.88
CA THR A 39 -7.29 -15.23 -9.21
C THR A 39 -8.67 -15.60 -8.68
N GLU A 40 -9.42 -16.41 -9.44
CA GLU A 40 -10.67 -16.99 -8.96
C GLU A 40 -10.33 -18.02 -7.88
N LEU A 41 -10.33 -17.57 -6.63
CA LEU A 41 -10.24 -18.47 -5.49
C LEU A 41 -11.52 -19.32 -5.44
N ASN A 42 -11.40 -20.57 -5.91
CA ASN A 42 -12.39 -21.62 -5.67
C ASN A 42 -12.38 -21.99 -4.18
N LEU A 43 -12.97 -21.13 -3.35
CA LEU A 43 -13.15 -21.41 -1.94
C LEU A 43 -14.18 -22.52 -1.78
N LYS A 44 -13.83 -23.54 -0.99
CA LYS A 44 -14.77 -24.59 -0.60
C LYS A 44 -15.99 -23.93 0.07
N LYS A 45 -17.19 -24.24 -0.42
CA LYS A 45 -18.44 -23.78 0.21
C LYS A 45 -18.46 -24.24 1.67
N SER A 46 -18.48 -23.28 2.59
CA SER A 46 -18.48 -23.56 4.03
C SER A 46 -19.78 -24.21 4.45
N THR A 47 -19.71 -25.20 5.35
CA THR A 47 -20.92 -25.83 5.91
C THR A 47 -21.58 -24.87 6.91
N LEU A 48 -22.89 -24.95 7.10
CA LEU A 48 -23.60 -24.14 8.13
C LEU A 48 -22.96 -24.29 9.52
N LYS A 49 -22.47 -25.48 9.85
CA LYS A 49 -21.75 -25.77 11.10
C LYS A 49 -20.44 -24.98 11.22
N ASP A 50 -19.69 -24.85 10.12
CA ASP A 50 -18.43 -24.11 10.09
C ASP A 50 -18.68 -22.61 10.30
N ILE A 51 -19.74 -22.09 9.67
CA ILE A 51 -20.15 -20.69 9.82
C ILE A 51 -20.55 -20.40 11.28
N MET A 52 -21.25 -21.33 11.93
CA MET A 52 -21.62 -21.18 13.35
C MET A 52 -20.39 -21.17 14.26
N ASN A 53 -19.41 -22.04 14.02
CA ASN A 53 -18.17 -22.08 14.79
C ASN A 53 -17.38 -20.76 14.64
N ILE A 54 -17.22 -20.27 13.41
CA ILE A 54 -16.53 -19.00 13.13
C ILE A 54 -17.24 -17.83 13.83
N ARG A 55 -18.58 -17.78 13.77
CA ARG A 55 -19.34 -16.72 14.46
C ARG A 55 -19.14 -16.74 15.97
N ARG A 56 -19.04 -17.93 16.57
CA ARG A 56 -18.78 -18.08 18.00
C ARG A 56 -17.38 -17.57 18.35
N GLU A 57 -16.36 -17.95 17.59
CA GLU A 57 -14.99 -17.48 17.80
C GLU A 57 -14.87 -15.96 17.67
N ILE A 58 -15.52 -15.37 16.66
CA ILE A 58 -15.58 -13.91 16.48
C ILE A 58 -16.23 -13.24 17.70
N ALA A 59 -17.33 -13.80 18.21
CA ALA A 59 -18.02 -13.24 19.38
C ALA A 59 -17.15 -13.31 20.64
N GLU A 60 -16.43 -14.41 20.85
CA GLU A 60 -15.52 -14.58 21.97
C GLU A 60 -14.31 -13.62 21.88
N GLN A 61 -13.69 -13.48 20.71
CA GLN A 61 -12.61 -12.52 20.49
C GLN A 61 -13.09 -11.07 20.69
N LYS A 62 -14.28 -10.72 20.20
CA LYS A 62 -14.85 -9.38 20.38
C LYS A 62 -15.03 -9.05 21.86
N ARG A 63 -15.45 -10.02 22.69
CA ARG A 63 -15.56 -9.82 24.15
C ARG A 63 -14.20 -9.58 24.80
N LYS A 64 -13.19 -10.39 24.47
CA LYS A 64 -11.82 -10.21 24.97
C LYS A 64 -11.24 -8.84 24.58
N ASN A 65 -11.43 -8.44 23.32
CA ASN A 65 -10.94 -7.16 22.81
C ASN A 65 -11.62 -5.96 23.46
N LYS A 66 -12.91 -6.05 23.82
CA LYS A 66 -13.60 -5.00 24.58
C LYS A 66 -12.97 -4.79 25.96
N VAL A 67 -12.71 -5.87 26.69
CA VAL A 67 -12.08 -5.80 28.01
C VAL A 67 -10.65 -5.25 27.91
N ALA A 68 -9.86 -5.76 26.96
CA ALA A 68 -8.51 -5.27 26.71
C ALA A 68 -8.49 -3.79 26.30
N GLY A 69 -9.45 -3.36 25.46
CA GLY A 69 -9.58 -1.95 25.06
C GLY A 69 -9.92 -1.03 26.23
N LEU A 70 -10.82 -1.44 27.12
CA LEU A 70 -11.15 -0.67 28.34
C LEU A 70 -9.94 -0.55 29.26
N LEU A 71 -9.19 -1.63 29.46
CA LEU A 71 -7.95 -1.61 30.25
C LEU A 71 -6.90 -0.70 29.62
N ALA A 72 -6.72 -0.74 28.30
CA ALA A 72 -5.78 0.13 27.60
C ALA A 72 -6.13 1.62 27.78
N ILE A 73 -7.42 1.98 27.72
CA ILE A 73 -7.88 3.36 27.98
C ILE A 73 -7.56 3.79 29.41
N LEU A 74 -7.81 2.92 30.41
CA LEU A 74 -7.49 3.22 31.80
C LEU A 74 -5.99 3.44 32.02
N ILE A 75 -5.15 2.59 31.43
CA ILE A 75 -3.69 2.72 31.52
C ILE A 75 -3.23 4.03 30.85
N MET A 76 -3.75 4.35 29.66
CA MET A 76 -3.46 5.61 28.97
C MET A 76 -3.85 6.83 29.80
N ALA A 77 -5.04 6.82 30.41
CA ALA A 77 -5.49 7.90 31.26
C ALA A 77 -4.58 8.06 32.50
N MET A 78 -4.20 6.95 33.13
CA MET A 78 -3.28 6.96 34.28
C MET A 78 -1.92 7.53 33.91
N LEU A 79 -1.34 7.10 32.78
CA LEU A 79 -0.06 7.61 32.29
C LEU A 79 -0.14 9.10 31.93
N ALA A 80 -1.25 9.57 31.36
CA ALA A 80 -1.45 10.98 31.07
C ALA A 80 -1.47 11.83 32.35
N VAL A 81 -2.13 11.36 33.41
CA VAL A 81 -2.16 12.05 34.72
C VAL A 81 -0.75 12.10 35.35
N ILE A 82 -0.03 10.99 35.31
CA ILE A 82 1.35 10.93 35.83
C ILE A 82 2.28 11.86 35.03
N GLY A 83 2.17 11.83 33.70
CA GLY A 83 2.93 12.73 32.83
C GLY A 83 2.62 14.19 33.09
N TYR A 84 1.36 14.54 33.26
CA TYR A 84 0.95 15.90 33.63
C TYR A 84 1.58 16.35 34.96
N TRP A 85 1.57 15.49 35.98
CA TRP A 85 2.19 15.78 37.28
C TRP A 85 3.72 15.92 37.23
N LEU A 86 4.40 15.20 36.34
CA LEU A 86 5.87 15.25 36.21
C LEU A 86 6.38 16.45 35.42
N PHE A 87 5.56 17.00 34.52
CA PHE A 87 5.91 18.15 33.68
C PHE A 87 5.30 19.48 34.15
N GLN A 88 4.58 19.46 35.27
CA GLN A 88 4.11 20.64 36.00
C GLN A 88 5.09 20.97 37.13
#